data_AF-A0A0R2FM39-F1
#
_entry.id   AF-A0A0R2FM39-F1
#
_cell.length_a   1.000
_cell.length_b   1.000
_cell.length_c   1.000
_cell.angle_alpha   90.00
_cell.angle_beta   90.00
_cell.angle_gamma   90.00
#
_symmetry.space_group_name_H-M   'P 1'
#
loop_
_entity.id
_entity.type
_entity.pdbx_description
1 polymer ?
#
loop_
_entity_poly.entity_id
_entity_poly.type
_entity_poly.pdbx_seq_one_letter_code
_entity_poly.pdbx_strand_id
1 'polypeptide(L)'
;MRGYSQFKLAELADVSESLISKVEQGKVPNLSIPMLAKIVNGLGLPLSDFFADDDVLNHSIVTEKLQQLPAEKRDEALRLVLQMLDLMK
;
A
#
# COMPACT_ATOMS: atom_id res chain seq x y z
N MET A 1 3.44 3.84 5.55
CA MET A 1 3.47 4.99 4.61
C MET A 1 4.92 5.33 4.29
N ARG A 2 5.27 5.70 3.05
CA ARG A 2 6.64 5.90 2.54
C ARG A 2 7.46 7.04 3.22
N GLY A 3 7.07 7.51 4.40
CA GLY A 3 7.82 8.47 5.22
C GLY A 3 7.85 9.91 4.70
N TYR A 4 7.03 10.27 3.72
CA TYR A 4 6.96 11.65 3.21
C TYR A 4 6.27 12.59 4.19
N SER A 5 6.73 13.84 4.24
CA SER A 5 5.95 14.93 4.84
C SER A 5 4.75 15.27 3.96
N GLN A 6 3.71 15.87 4.56
CA GLN A 6 2.52 16.32 3.81
C GLN A 6 2.90 17.30 2.69
N PHE A 7 3.80 18.24 2.98
CA PHE A 7 4.38 19.12 1.98
C PHE A 7 5.01 18.36 0.80
N LYS A 8 5.83 17.34 1.09
CA LYS A 8 6.51 16.59 0.03
C LYS A 8 5.52 15.78 -0.81
N LEU A 9 4.53 15.18 -0.18
CA LEU A 9 3.48 14.46 -0.92
C LEU A 9 2.63 15.40 -1.77
N ALA A 10 2.30 16.57 -1.26
CA ALA A 10 1.55 17.59 -2.00
C ALA A 10 2.30 18.04 -3.26
N GLU A 11 3.61 18.26 -3.15
CA GLU A 11 4.49 18.59 -4.28
C GLU A 11 4.49 17.46 -5.32
N LEU A 12 4.69 16.21 -4.89
CA LEU A 12 4.72 15.04 -5.79
C LEU A 12 3.37 14.75 -6.47
N ALA A 13 2.27 15.04 -5.79
CA ALA A 13 0.92 14.79 -6.28
C ALA A 13 0.34 15.98 -7.07
N ASP A 14 1.03 17.11 -7.17
CA ASP A 14 0.51 18.34 -7.78
C ASP A 14 -0.86 18.75 -7.18
N VAL A 15 -0.90 18.86 -5.85
CA VAL A 15 -2.05 19.28 -5.06
C VAL A 15 -1.62 20.19 -3.90
N SER A 16 -2.58 20.78 -3.19
CA SER A 16 -2.27 21.58 -2.00
C SER A 16 -1.96 20.70 -0.78
N GLU A 17 -1.04 21.16 0.08
CA GLU A 17 -0.76 20.53 1.37
C GLU A 17 -2.02 20.46 2.26
N SER A 18 -2.88 21.49 2.19
CA SER A 18 -4.18 21.48 2.88
C SER A 18 -5.08 20.34 2.44
N LEU A 19 -5.07 19.97 1.15
CA LEU A 19 -5.84 18.82 0.67
C LEU A 19 -5.29 17.52 1.27
N ILE A 20 -3.97 17.31 1.25
CA ILE A 20 -3.33 16.13 1.84
C ILE A 20 -3.70 16.03 3.34
N SER A 21 -3.56 17.12 4.09
CA SER A 21 -3.93 17.14 5.51
C SER A 21 -5.40 16.78 5.76
N LYS A 22 -6.33 17.29 4.93
CA LYS A 22 -7.76 16.96 5.09
C LYS A 22 -8.06 15.52 4.71
N VAL A 23 -7.40 14.98 3.68
CA VAL A 23 -7.55 13.58 3.24
C VAL A 23 -7.09 12.63 4.34
N GLU A 24 -5.91 12.87 4.93
CA GLU A 24 -5.39 12.05 6.03
C GLU A 24 -6.28 12.08 7.28
N GLN A 25 -6.95 13.21 7.53
CA GLN A 25 -7.89 13.37 8.64
C GLN A 25 -9.30 12.80 8.35
N GLY A 26 -9.54 12.24 7.15
CA GLY A 26 -10.86 11.77 6.73
C GLY A 26 -11.90 12.89 6.55
N LYS A 27 -11.45 14.14 6.36
CA LYS A 27 -12.32 15.33 6.24
C LYS A 27 -12.74 15.66 4.80
N VAL A 28 -12.46 14.78 3.85
CA VAL A 28 -12.86 14.92 2.44
C VAL A 28 -13.79 13.75 2.07
N PRO A 29 -15.11 13.88 2.30
CA PRO A 29 -16.05 12.78 2.12
C PRO A 29 -16.27 12.37 0.66
N ASN A 30 -16.03 13.28 -0.31
CA ASN A 30 -16.28 13.06 -1.74
C ASN A 30 -15.04 13.40 -2.58
N LEU A 31 -13.90 12.78 -2.26
CA LEU A 31 -12.69 12.95 -3.07
C LEU A 31 -12.91 12.36 -4.47
N SER A 32 -12.68 13.15 -5.51
CA SER A 32 -12.87 12.68 -6.89
C SER A 32 -11.79 11.68 -7.29
N ILE A 33 -12.13 10.75 -8.18
CA ILE A 33 -11.18 9.73 -8.71
C ILE A 33 -9.92 10.37 -9.33
N PRO A 34 -10.00 11.45 -10.14
CA PRO A 34 -8.80 12.10 -10.66
C PRO A 34 -7.90 12.69 -9.57
N MET A 35 -8.50 13.17 -8.47
CA MET A 35 -7.75 13.72 -7.35
C MET A 35 -7.09 12.61 -6.52
N LEU A 36 -7.79 11.50 -6.31
CA LEU A 36 -7.21 10.31 -5.70
C LEU A 36 -6.05 9.79 -6.55
N ALA A 37 -6.20 9.73 -7.88
CA ALA A 37 -5.17 9.31 -8.83
C ALA A 37 -3.88 10.16 -8.71
N LYS A 38 -4.02 11.49 -8.57
CA LYS A 38 -2.90 12.39 -8.33
C LYS A 38 -2.13 12.03 -7.05
N ILE A 39 -2.86 11.83 -5.95
CA ILE A 39 -2.27 11.54 -4.63
C ILE A 39 -1.55 10.19 -4.62
N VAL A 40 -2.17 9.13 -5.15
CA VAL A 40 -1.57 7.78 -5.19
C VAL A 40 -0.38 7.72 -6.16
N ASN A 41 -0.42 8.43 -7.28
CA ASN A 41 0.73 8.57 -8.18
C ASN A 41 1.89 9.30 -7.48
N GLY A 42 1.61 10.33 -6.68
CA GLY A 42 2.62 10.99 -5.85
C GLY A 42 3.26 10.06 -4.80
N LEU A 43 2.51 9.05 -4.34
CA LEU A 43 3.02 7.96 -3.50
C LEU A 43 3.74 6.86 -4.31
N GLY A 44 3.75 6.94 -5.64
CA GLY A 44 4.30 5.90 -6.52
C GLY A 44 3.52 4.58 -6.40
N LEU A 45 2.20 4.67 -6.24
CA LEU A 45 1.26 3.55 -6.22
C LEU A 45 0.30 3.67 -7.40
N PRO A 46 -0.04 2.57 -8.08
CA PRO A 46 -1.10 2.58 -9.07
C PRO A 46 -2.46 2.78 -8.38
N LEU A 47 -3.38 3.50 -9.04
CA LEU A 47 -4.73 3.73 -8.53
C LEU A 47 -5.49 2.43 -8.24
N SER A 48 -5.20 1.35 -8.96
CA SER A 48 -5.76 0.02 -8.74
C SER A 48 -5.52 -0.50 -7.33
N ASP A 49 -4.42 -0.13 -6.66
CA ASP A 49 -4.12 -0.58 -5.30
C ASP A 49 -5.14 -0.07 -4.26
N PHE A 50 -5.86 1.02 -4.57
CA PHE A 50 -6.94 1.55 -3.72
C PHE A 50 -8.29 0.88 -3.95
N PHE A 51 -8.45 0.16 -5.06
CA PHE A 51 -9.68 -0.53 -5.44
C PHE A 51 -9.51 -2.05 -5.51
N ALA A 52 -8.31 -2.55 -5.22
CA ALA A 52 -8.07 -3.97 -5.06
C ALA A 52 -8.82 -4.42 -3.80
N ASP A 53 -9.72 -5.40 -3.96
CA ASP A 53 -10.33 -6.07 -2.82
C ASP A 53 -9.21 -6.62 -1.92
N ASP A 54 -9.37 -6.51 -0.60
CA ASP A 54 -8.42 -7.00 0.41
C ASP A 54 -8.08 -8.51 0.25
N ASP A 55 -8.85 -9.23 -0.56
CA ASP A 55 -8.67 -10.65 -0.90
C ASP A 55 -7.60 -10.92 -1.96
N VAL A 56 -7.09 -9.90 -2.67
CA VAL A 56 -6.00 -10.09 -3.64
C VAL A 56 -4.66 -10.05 -2.91
N LEU A 57 -4.16 -11.23 -2.53
CA LEU A 57 -2.79 -11.42 -2.04
C LEU A 57 -1.77 -10.87 -3.05
N ASN A 58 -1.35 -9.62 -2.87
CA ASN A 58 -0.30 -8.99 -3.66
C ASN A 58 1.07 -9.38 -3.10
N HIS A 59 2.06 -9.61 -3.98
CA HIS A 59 3.44 -9.90 -3.60
C HIS A 59 4.00 -8.91 -2.58
N SER A 60 3.65 -7.61 -2.71
CA SER A 60 4.08 -6.57 -1.78
C SER A 60 3.58 -6.80 -0.35
N ILE A 61 2.34 -7.27 -0.17
CA ILE A 61 1.73 -7.54 1.14
C ILE A 61 2.39 -8.75 1.79
N VAL A 62 2.62 -9.82 1.02
CA VAL A 62 3.31 -11.01 1.51
C VAL A 62 4.73 -10.67 1.93
N THR A 63 5.45 -9.89 1.12
CA THR A 63 6.84 -9.51 1.38
C THR A 63 6.95 -8.62 2.62
N GLU A 64 6.06 -7.63 2.78
CA GLU A 64 6.01 -6.77 3.96
C GLU A 64 5.74 -7.57 5.23
N LYS A 65 4.75 -8.48 5.22
CA LYS A 65 4.45 -9.33 6.38
C LYS A 65 5.60 -10.26 6.73
N LEU A 66 6.29 -10.85 5.75
CA LEU A 66 7.44 -11.71 5.98
C LEU A 66 8.65 -10.95 6.56
N GLN A 67 8.85 -9.69 6.17
CA GLN A 67 9.93 -8.85 6.68
C GLN A 67 9.74 -8.44 8.15
N GLN A 68 8.50 -8.38 8.63
CA GLN A 68 8.18 -8.06 10.02
C GLN A 68 8.39 -9.25 10.99
N LEU A 69 8.62 -10.45 10.46
CA LEU A 69 8.83 -11.65 11.27
C LEU A 69 10.30 -11.83 11.67
N PRO A 70 10.56 -12.36 12.88
CA PRO A 70 11.88 -12.90 13.22
C PRO A 70 12.31 -13.96 12.20
N ALA A 71 13.63 -14.06 11.96
CA ALA A 71 14.18 -14.96 10.93
C ALA A 71 13.65 -16.40 11.03
N GLU A 72 13.61 -16.95 12.24
CA GLU A 72 13.11 -18.31 12.50
C GLU A 72 11.64 -18.50 12.06
N LYS A 73 10.77 -17.53 12.37
CA LYS A 73 9.34 -17.59 12.00
C LYS A 73 9.11 -17.37 10.51
N ARG A 74 9.96 -16.53 9.88
CA ARG A 74 9.92 -16.30 8.44
C ARG A 74 10.31 -17.56 7.67
N ASP A 75 11.37 -18.23 8.10
CA ASP A 75 11.87 -19.45 7.45
C ASP A 75 10.86 -20.60 7.61
N GLU A 76 10.22 -20.70 8.79
CA GLU A 76 9.11 -21.64 9.01
C GLU A 76 7.91 -21.35 8.08
N ALA A 77 7.50 -20.09 7.96
CA ALA A 77 6.40 -19.70 7.08
C ALA A 77 6.69 -20.02 5.61
N LEU A 78 7.91 -19.73 5.13
CA LEU A 78 8.33 -20.04 3.77
C LEU A 78 8.34 -21.55 3.51
N ARG A 79 8.79 -22.35 4.48
CA ARG A 79 8.75 -23.82 4.39
C ARG A 79 7.32 -24.34 4.20
N LEU A 80 6.36 -23.84 4.98
CA LEU A 80 4.96 -24.24 4.88
C LEU A 80 4.35 -23.87 3.52
N VAL A 81 4.66 -22.66 3.02
CA VAL A 81 4.20 -22.22 1.69
C VAL A 81 4.74 -23.13 0.60
N LEU A 82 6.03 -23.48 0.63
CA LEU A 82 6.63 -24.41 -0.34
C LEU A 82 5.95 -25.79 -0.29
N GLN A 83 5.70 -26.32 0.91
CA GLN A 83 4.98 -27.59 1.07
C GLN A 83 3.57 -27.53 0.47
N MET A 84 2.83 -26.43 0.68
CA MET A 84 1.51 -26.25 0.10
C MET A 84 1.55 -26.19 -1.44
N LEU A 85 2.54 -25.50 -2.01
CA LEU A 85 2.70 -25.41 -3.46
C LEU A 85 3.03 -26.77 -4.10
N ASP A 86 3.78 -27.63 -3.40
CA ASP A 86 4.07 -28.97 -3.88
C ASP A 86 2.83 -29.89 -3.83
N LEU A 87 1.90 -29.66 -2.90
CA LEU A 87 0.63 -30.38 -2.83
C LEU A 87 -0.38 -29.98 -3.91
N MET A 88 -0.17 -28.86 -4.58
CA MET A 88 -1.02 -28.35 -5.66
C MET A 88 -0.59 -28.82 -7.06
N LYS A 89 0.48 -29.62 -7.15
CA LYS A 89 1.00 -30.19 -8.40
C LYS A 89 0.34 -31.53 -8.75
#